data_AF-A0A8V1AGF1-F1
#
_entry.id   AF-A0A8V1AGF1-F1
#
_cell.length_a   1.000
_cell.length_b   1.000
_cell.length_c   1.000
_cell.angle_alpha   90.00
_cell.angle_beta   90.00
_cell.angle_gamma   90.00
#
_symmetry.space_group_name_H-M   'P 1'
#
loop_
_entity.id
_entity.type
_entity.pdbx_description
1 polymer ?
#
loop_
_entity_poly.entity_id
_entity_poly.type
_entity_poly.pdbx_seq_one_letter_code
_entity_poly.pdbx_strand_id
1 'polypeptide(L)' 'MSCEETVERLLRLHFRDGRTRVNGDALLLMAELLKVFVREAAARAARQAQAEDLEKVDIEHVEKVLPQLLLDF' A
#
# COMPACT_ATOMS: atom_id res chain seq x y z
N MET A 1 -18.51 -4.26 -3.90
CA MET A 1 -17.56 -3.21 -4.29
C MET A 1 -16.26 -3.89 -4.66
N SER A 2 -15.74 -3.67 -5.87
CA SER A 2 -14.48 -4.26 -6.31
C SER A 2 -13.27 -3.49 -5.75
N CYS A 3 -12.07 -4.07 -5.86
CA CYS A 3 -10.83 -3.38 -5.48
C CYS A 3 -10.64 -2.13 -6.35
N GLU A 4 -10.85 -2.25 -7.65
CA GLU A 4 -10.75 -1.18 -8.64
C GLU A 4 -11.70 -0.02 -8.35
N GLU A 5 -12.96 -0.29 -7.99
CA GLU A 5 -13.92 0.75 -7.60
C GLU A 5 -13.45 1.53 -6.36
N THR A 6 -12.81 0.84 -5.41
CA THR A 6 -12.27 1.46 -4.21
C THR A 6 -11.07 2.34 -4.54
N VAL A 7 -10.15 1.83 -5.37
CA VAL A 7 -8.99 2.59 -5.85
C VAL A 7 -9.41 3.80 -6.65
N GLU A 8 -10.40 3.67 -7.53
CA GLU A 8 -10.92 4.79 -8.31
C GLU A 8 -11.46 5.91 -7.41
N ARG A 9 -12.22 5.56 -6.37
CA ARG A 9 -12.74 6.52 -5.40
C ARG A 9 -11.62 7.21 -4.62
N LEU A 10 -10.60 6.46 -4.19
CA LEU A 10 -9.42 7.02 -3.51
C LEU A 10 -8.66 8.01 -4.40
N LEU A 11 -8.41 7.65 -5.66
CA LEU A 11 -7.72 8.53 -6.61
C LEU A 11 -8.51 9.82 -6.86
N ARG A 12 -9.83 9.69 -7.12
CA ARG A 12 -10.71 10.84 -7.35
C ARG A 12 -10.82 11.77 -6.15
N LEU A 13 -10.71 11.26 -4.92
CA LEU A 13 -10.74 12.07 -3.70
C LEU A 13 -9.56 13.06 -3.62
N HIS A 14 -8.43 12.71 -4.24
CA HIS A 14 -7.18 13.48 -4.13
C HIS A 14 -6.76 14.21 -5.41
N PHE A 15 -7.50 14.07 -6.51
CA PHE A 15 -7.25 14.86 -7.73
C PHE A 15 -7.51 16.35 -7.48
N ARG A 16 -6.54 17.19 -7.86
CA ARG A 16 -6.65 18.66 -7.72
C ARG A 16 -7.47 19.31 -8.82
N ASP A 17 -7.50 18.73 -10.02
CA ASP A 17 -8.35 19.16 -11.14
C ASP A 17 -9.47 18.13 -11.36
N GLY A 18 -10.74 18.58 -11.30
CA GLY A 18 -11.93 17.74 -11.51
C GLY A 18 -12.07 17.16 -12.92
N ARG A 19 -11.24 17.60 -13.88
CA ARG A 19 -11.13 17.01 -15.22
C ARG A 19 -10.18 15.83 -15.29
N THR A 20 -9.40 15.57 -14.23
CA THR A 20 -8.48 14.43 -14.18
C THR A 20 -9.28 13.12 -14.27
N ARG A 21 -8.90 12.26 -15.21
CA ARG A 21 -9.48 10.92 -15.39
C ARG A 21 -8.36 9.88 -15.37
N VAL A 22 -8.71 8.69 -14.93
CA VAL A 22 -7.87 7.48 -15.02
C VAL A 22 -8.58 6.52 -15.96
N ASN A 23 -7.85 5.97 -16.93
CA ASN A 23 -8.39 4.96 -17.84
C ASN A 23 -8.40 3.57 -17.15
N GLY A 24 -9.06 2.59 -17.78
CA GLY A 24 -9.22 1.25 -17.20
C GLY A 24 -7.90 0.54 -16.91
N ASP A 25 -6.95 0.57 -17.85
CA ASP A 25 -5.66 -0.11 -17.67
C ASP A 25 -4.82 0.52 -16.56
N ALA A 26 -4.78 1.85 -16.47
CA ALA A 26 -4.12 2.55 -15.38
C ALA A 26 -4.81 2.26 -14.04
N LEU A 27 -6.14 2.15 -14.01
CA LEU A 27 -6.86 1.78 -12.78
C LEU A 27 -6.46 0.38 -12.30
N LEU A 28 -6.37 -0.59 -13.22
CA LEU A 28 -5.93 -1.95 -12.91
C LEU A 28 -4.49 -1.97 -12.37
N LEU A 29 -3.58 -1.23 -13.01
CA LEU A 29 -2.19 -1.11 -12.54
C LEU A 29 -2.10 -0.44 -11.18
N MET A 30 -2.90 0.60 -10.91
CA MET A 30 -2.95 1.24 -9.59
C MET A 30 -3.48 0.30 -8.51
N ALA A 31 -4.45 -0.55 -8.83
CA ALA A 31 -4.95 -1.57 -7.91
C ALA A 31 -3.86 -2.60 -7.55
N GLU A 32 -3.11 -3.09 -8.54
CA GLU A 32 -1.99 -3.99 -8.27
C GLU A 32 -0.83 -3.28 -7.54
N LEU A 33 -0.54 -2.01 -7.84
CA LEU A 33 0.47 -1.22 -7.11
C LEU A 33 0.12 -1.10 -5.62
N LEU A 34 -1.11 -0.72 -5.28
CA LEU A 34 -1.55 -0.60 -3.89
C LEU A 34 -1.54 -1.94 -3.15
N LYS A 35 -1.87 -3.02 -3.86
CA LYS A 35 -1.77 -4.39 -3.31
C LYS A 35 -0.32 -4.78 -3.04
N VAL A 36 0.63 -4.44 -3.92
CA VAL A 36 2.06 -4.64 -3.69
C VAL A 36 2.55 -3.82 -2.50
N PHE A 37 2.17 -2.54 -2.42
CA PHE A 37 2.51 -1.66 -1.29
C PHE A 37 2.10 -2.27 0.07
N VAL A 38 0.84 -2.72 0.20
CA VAL A 38 0.35 -3.34 1.44
C VAL A 38 1.03 -4.67 1.74
N ARG A 39 1.27 -5.50 0.71
CA ARG A 39 1.97 -6.79 0.89
C ARG A 39 3.43 -6.60 1.32
N GLU A 40 4.12 -5.62 0.76
CA GLU A 40 5.49 -5.27 1.16
C GLU A 40 5.54 -4.80 2.61
N ALA A 41 4.61 -3.92 3.02
CA ALA A 41 4.51 -3.50 4.41
C ALA A 41 4.34 -4.69 5.36
N ALA A 42 3.39 -5.58 5.06
CA ALA A 42 3.12 -6.76 5.88
C ALA A 42 4.31 -7.74 5.91
N ALA A 43 4.93 -8.02 4.77
CA ALA A 43 6.06 -8.94 4.68
C ALA A 43 7.30 -8.41 5.41
N ARG A 44 7.57 -7.10 5.31
CA ARG A 44 8.68 -6.46 6.03
C ARG A 44 8.45 -6.47 7.54
N ALA A 45 7.25 -6.13 7.99
CA ALA A 45 6.92 -6.17 9.41
C ALA A 45 6.99 -7.60 9.99
N ALA A 46 6.55 -8.60 9.23
CA ALA A 46 6.70 -10.02 9.61
C ALA A 46 8.17 -10.44 9.70
N ARG A 47 9.02 -10.04 8.74
CA ARG A 47 10.47 -10.28 8.81
C ARG A 47 11.12 -9.58 10.01
N GLN A 48 10.67 -8.37 10.36
CA GLN A 48 11.17 -7.63 11.52
C GLN A 48 10.80 -8.33 12.82
N ALA A 49 9.56 -8.80 12.98
CA ALA A 49 9.14 -9.59 14.15
C ALA A 49 9.93 -10.91 14.26
N GLN A 50 10.14 -11.60 13.12
CA GLN A 50 10.95 -12.81 13.08
C GLN A 50 12.42 -12.55 13.47
N ALA A 51 12.99 -11.41 13.07
CA ALA A 51 14.36 -11.03 13.45
C ALA A 51 14.50 -10.73 14.95
N GLU A 52 13.39 -10.43 15.63
CA GLU A 52 13.30 -10.18 17.07
C GLU A 52 12.82 -11.42 17.86
N ASP A 53 12.70 -12.57 17.19
CA ASP A 53 12.22 -13.85 17.75
C ASP A 53 10.81 -13.77 18.35
N LEU A 54 9.94 -12.96 17.72
CA LEU A 54 8.55 -12.76 18.10
C LEU A 54 7.60 -13.43 17.10
N GLU A 55 6.60 -14.14 17.62
CA GLU A 55 5.61 -14.88 16.81
C GLU A 55 4.51 -13.99 16.21
N LYS A 56 4.41 -12.72 16.65
CA LYS A 56 3.36 -11.79 16.24
C LYS A 56 3.94 -10.47 15.79
N VAL A 57 3.33 -9.91 14.75
CA VAL A 57 3.63 -8.56 14.30
C VAL A 57 2.86 -7.56 15.15
N ASP A 58 3.57 -6.87 16.03
CA ASP A 58 3.12 -5.66 16.73
C ASP A 58 3.48 -4.37 15.97
N ILE A 59 2.89 -3.25 16.41
CA ILE A 59 3.02 -1.92 15.78
C ILE A 59 4.48 -1.46 15.64
N GLU A 60 5.32 -1.75 16.63
CA GLU A 60 6.74 -1.36 16.63
C GLU A 60 7.49 -1.94 15.42
N HIS A 61 7.16 -3.16 14.99
CA HIS A 61 7.78 -3.78 13.81
C HIS A 61 7.42 -3.04 12.52
N VAL A 62 6.18 -2.53 12.43
CA VAL A 62 5.73 -1.72 11.29
C VAL A 62 6.47 -0.38 11.29
N GLU A 63 6.58 0.27 12.46
CA GLU A 63 7.29 1.54 12.61
C GLU A 63 8.77 1.42 12.22
N LYS A 64 9.43 0.31 12.58
CA LYS A 64 10.83 0.05 12.21
C LYS A 64 11.05 -0.07 10.70
N VAL A 65 10.11 -0.65 9.96
CA VAL A 65 10.25 -0.86 8.50
C VAL A 65 9.67 0.29 7.66
N LEU A 66 8.86 1.15 8.27
CA LEU A 66 8.15 2.24 7.60
C LEU A 66 9.08 3.22 6.86
N PRO A 67 10.23 3.66 7.40
CA PRO A 67 11.10 4.60 6.70
C PRO A 67 11.57 4.07 5.34
N GLN A 68 12.00 2.80 5.27
CA GLN A 68 12.42 2.20 4.01
C GLN A 68 11.23 1.90 3.09
N LEU A 69 10.09 1.48 3.64
CA LEU A 69 8.88 1.30 2.85
C LEU A 69 8.46 2.59 2.12
N LEU A 70 8.55 3.74 2.78
CA LEU A 70 8.21 5.04 2.20
C LEU A 70 9.28 5.59 1.24
N LEU A 71 10.51 5.07 1.27
CA LEU A 71 11.56 5.43 0.30
C LEU A 71 11.47 4.61 -0.99
N ASP A 72 10.90 3.40 -0.92
CA ASP A 72 10.77 2.52 -2.06
C ASP A 72 9.58 2.88 -2.97
N PHE A 73 8.68 3.75 -2.52
CA PHE A 73 7.46 4.20 -3.21
C PHE A 73 7.38 5.72 -3.26
#